data_AF-A0A453Q9S8-F1
#
_entry.id   AF-A0A453Q9S8-F1
#
_cell.length_a   1.000
_cell.length_b   1.000
_cell.length_c   1.000
_cell.angle_alpha   90.00
_cell.angle_beta   90.00
_cell.angle_gamma   90.00
#
_symmetry.space_group_name_H-M   'P 1'
#
loop_
_entity.id
_entity.type
_entity.pdbx_description
1 polymer ?
#
loop_
_entity_poly.entity_id
_entity_poly.type
_entity_poly.pdbx_seq_one_letter_code
_entity_poly.pdbx_strand_id
1 'polypeptide(L)' 'KLGDGKLISFWHDVWAGDCSLKVQFWDLFCICNQVDSTVAQVWDGNDLKLTFRRCVDMLGMNRWDQLVCLI' A
#
# COMPACT_ATOMS: atom_id res chain seq x y z
N LYS A 1 9.21 -11.29 9.33
CA LYS A 1 9.14 -12.08 8.06
C LYS A 1 7.70 -12.06 7.61
N LEU A 2 7.43 -11.71 6.34
CA LEU A 2 6.08 -11.47 5.80
C LEU A 2 5.15 -12.69 5.82
N GLY A 3 5.69 -13.92 5.81
CA GLY A 3 4.87 -15.14 5.78
C GLY A 3 3.97 -15.17 4.54
N ASP A 4 2.71 -15.55 4.70
CA ASP A 4 1.71 -15.55 3.62
C ASP A 4 0.90 -14.24 3.55
N GLY A 5 1.22 -13.24 4.37
CA GLY A 5 0.60 -11.91 4.34
C GLY A 5 -0.87 -11.84 4.77
N LYS A 6 -1.51 -12.94 5.18
CA LYS A 6 -2.95 -12.97 5.48
C LYS A 6 -3.34 -12.29 6.79
N LEU A 7 -2.39 -12.13 7.71
CA LEU A 7 -2.60 -11.53 9.04
C LEU A 7 -1.86 -10.20 9.21
N ILE A 8 -1.32 -9.64 8.13
CA ILE A 8 -0.54 -8.41 8.14
C ILE A 8 -1.34 -7.35 7.39
N SER A 9 -1.66 -6.25 8.06
CA SER A 9 -2.33 -5.11 7.41
C SER A 9 -1.40 -4.44 6.43
N PHE A 10 -1.87 -4.23 5.19
CA PHE A 10 -1.07 -3.60 4.14
C PHE A 10 -0.64 -2.18 4.55
N TRP A 11 -1.55 -1.37 5.09
CA TRP A 11 -1.25 0.02 5.42
C TRP A 11 -0.71 0.23 6.83
N HIS A 12 -1.14 -0.60 7.80
CA HIS A 12 -0.97 -0.28 9.21
C HIS A 12 0.25 -0.93 9.87
N ASP A 13 0.66 -2.11 9.39
CA ASP A 13 1.79 -2.84 9.96
C ASP A 13 3.12 -2.47 9.30
N VAL A 14 4.22 -2.72 10.01
CA VAL A 14 5.58 -2.57 9.46
C VAL A 14 5.98 -3.89 8.81
N TRP A 15 5.81 -3.97 7.50
CA TRP A 15 6.16 -5.17 6.73
C TRP A 15 7.02 -4.87 5.50
N ALA A 16 7.11 -3.60 5.08
CA ALA A 16 8.01 -3.07 4.06
C ALA A 16 8.60 -1.74 4.53
N GLY A 17 9.92 -1.57 4.39
CA GLY A 17 10.65 -0.40 4.89
C GLY A 17 10.76 -0.33 6.42
N ASP A 18 11.00 0.88 6.94
CA ASP A 18 11.32 1.12 8.36
C ASP A 18 10.09 1.46 9.23
N CYS A 19 8.98 1.88 8.62
CA CYS A 19 7.73 2.20 9.30
C CYS A 19 6.52 1.83 8.43
N SER A 20 5.30 1.95 8.96
CA SER A 20 4.11 1.52 8.22
C SER A 20 3.86 2.36 6.96
N LEU A 21 3.31 1.73 5.92
CA LEU A 21 3.06 2.39 4.65
C LEU A 21 2.07 3.56 4.79
N LYS A 22 1.13 3.50 5.75
CA LYS A 22 0.24 4.62 6.09
C LYS A 22 1.00 5.88 6.50
N VAL A 23 2.10 5.73 7.23
CA VAL A 23 2.93 6.86 7.67
C VAL A 23 3.72 7.43 6.49
N GLN A 24 4.31 6.56 5.67
CA GLN A 24 5.16 6.98 4.54
C GLN A 24 4.34 7.58 3.38
N PHE A 25 3.16 7.02 3.10
CA PHE A 25 2.32 7.32 1.93
C PHE A 25 0.90 7.74 2.34
N TRP A 26 0.81 8.67 3.31
CA TRP A 26 -0.45 9.17 3.86
C TRP A 26 -1.44 9.67 2.80
N ASP A 27 -0.93 10.35 1.78
CA ASP A 27 -1.67 10.88 0.65
C ASP A 27 -2.37 9.79 -0.16
N LEU A 28 -1.68 8.68 -0.48
CA LEU A 28 -2.29 7.52 -1.12
C LEU A 28 -3.28 6.81 -0.18
N PHE A 29 -2.93 6.64 1.08
CA PHE A 29 -3.80 6.01 2.09
C PHE A 29 -5.15 6.73 2.19
N CYS A 30 -5.17 8.07 2.21
CA CYS A 30 -6.40 8.86 2.35
C CYS A 30 -7.42 8.67 1.21
N ILE A 31 -6.95 8.27 0.03
CA ILE A 31 -7.78 8.05 -1.16
C ILE A 31 -7.94 6.57 -1.51
N CYS A 32 -7.25 5.66 -0.82
CA CYS A 32 -7.35 4.23 -1.04
C CYS A 32 -8.68 3.68 -0.52
N ASN A 33 -9.27 2.71 -1.23
CA ASN A 33 -10.45 1.99 -0.76
C ASN A 33 -10.09 0.80 0.16
N GLN A 34 -8.91 0.22 -0.02
CA GLN A 34 -8.45 -0.99 0.67
C GLN A 34 -7.63 -0.66 1.94
N VAL A 35 -8.07 0.32 2.73
CA VAL A 35 -7.32 0.81 3.91
C VAL A 35 -7.11 -0.27 4.96
N ASP A 36 -8.09 -1.17 5.14
CA ASP A 36 -8.07 -2.25 6.13
C ASP A 36 -7.70 -3.61 5.54
N SER A 37 -7.28 -3.66 4.27
CA SER A 37 -6.92 -4.91 3.62
C SER A 37 -5.57 -5.44 4.10
N THR A 38 -5.44 -6.76 4.08
CA THR A 38 -4.19 -7.45 4.38
C THR A 38 -3.29 -7.51 3.15
N VAL A 39 -2.00 -7.74 3.37
CA VAL A 39 -1.02 -7.84 2.26
C VAL A 39 -1.46 -8.87 1.22
N ALA A 40 -1.89 -10.06 1.66
CA ALA A 40 -2.33 -11.12 0.76
C ALA A 40 -3.58 -10.80 -0.09
N GLN A 41 -4.40 -9.82 0.34
CA GLN A 41 -5.61 -9.42 -0.39
C GLN A 41 -5.30 -8.49 -1.55
N VAL A 42 -4.24 -7.68 -1.44
CA VAL A 42 -3.95 -6.59 -2.39
C VAL A 42 -2.62 -6.76 -3.11
N TRP A 43 -1.74 -7.67 -2.68
CA TRP A 43 -0.45 -7.89 -3.32
C TRP A 43 -0.18 -9.38 -3.49
N ASP A 44 0.16 -9.79 -4.71
CA ASP A 44 0.45 -11.18 -5.07
C ASP A 44 1.94 -11.46 -5.34
N GLY A 45 2.81 -10.48 -5.06
CA GLY A 45 4.24 -10.55 -5.36
C GLY A 45 4.63 -9.95 -6.72
N ASN A 46 3.65 -9.58 -7.55
CA ASN A 46 3.89 -8.90 -8.82
C ASN A 46 3.02 -7.64 -8.96
N ASP A 47 1.71 -7.77 -8.74
CA ASP A 47 0.73 -6.72 -8.97
C ASP A 47 0.12 -6.21 -7.67
N LEU A 48 0.15 -4.89 -7.49
CA LEU A 48 -0.51 -4.19 -6.40
C LEU A 48 -1.93 -3.77 -6.82
N LYS A 49 -2.94 -4.37 -6.19
CA LYS A 49 -4.37 -4.31 -6.53
C LYS A 49 -5.11 -3.32 -5.63
N LEU A 50 -4.69 -2.07 -5.66
CA LEU A 50 -5.36 -0.97 -4.95
C LEU A 50 -6.23 -0.15 -5.91
N THR A 51 -7.29 0.42 -5.36
CA THR A 51 -8.21 1.31 -6.07
C THR A 51 -8.40 2.59 -5.28
N PHE A 52 -8.68 3.67 -6.00
CA PHE A 52 -8.78 5.00 -5.43
C PHE A 52 -10.19 5.58 -5.60
N ARG A 53 -10.71 6.20 -4.54
CA ARG A 53 -12.05 6.84 -4.52
C ARG A 53 -12.10 8.21 -5.20
N ARG A 54 -10.95 8.69 -5.70
CA ARG A 54 -10.78 9.95 -6.45
C ARG A 54 -9.68 9.74 -7.49
N CYS A 55 -9.64 10.62 -8.49
CA CYS A 55 -8.53 10.63 -9.45
C CYS A 55 -7.20 10.86 -8.73
N VAL A 56 -6.20 10.07 -9.11
CA VAL A 56 -4.82 10.27 -8.68
C VAL A 56 -4.20 11.33 -9.59
N ASP A 57 -3.68 12.40 -9.00
CA ASP A 57 -2.96 13.43 -9.75
C ASP A 57 -1.52 12.99 -10.03
N MET A 58 -0.75 13.83 -10.71
CA MET A 58 0.64 13.52 -11.06
C MET A 58 1.52 13.29 -9.82
N LEU A 59 1.28 14.01 -8.72
CA LEU A 59 2.03 13.83 -7.47
C LEU A 59 1.68 12.49 -6.83
N GLY A 60 0.41 12.13 -6.78
CA GLY A 60 -0.06 10.83 -6.32
C GLY A 60 0.50 9.69 -7.16
N MET A 61 0.63 9.84 -8.48
CA MET A 61 1.26 8.82 -9.34
C MET A 61 2.76 8.66 -9.05
N ASN A 62 3.49 9.75 -8.82
CA ASN A 62 4.89 9.64 -8.39
C ASN A 62 5.02 8.90 -7.04
N ARG A 63 4.06 9.13 -6.13
CA ARG A 63 4.01 8.47 -4.82
C ARG A 63 3.64 6.99 -4.97
N TRP A 64 2.78 6.66 -5.93
CA TRP A 64 2.45 5.29 -6.30
C TRP A 64 3.67 4.55 -6.84
N ASP A 65 4.44 5.16 -7.73
CA ASP A 65 5.65 4.55 -8.28
C ASP A 65 6.70 4.30 -7.18
N GLN A 66 6.83 5.22 -6.22
CA GLN A 66 7.68 5.03 -5.04
C GLN A 66 7.19 3.87 -4.16
N LEU A 67 5.87 3.75 -3.95
CA LEU A 67 5.29 2.65 -3.20
C LEU A 67 5.56 1.31 -3.88
N VAL A 68 5.34 1.20 -5.18
CA VAL A 68 5.57 -0.04 -5.95
C VAL A 68 7.07 -0.40 -5.98
N CYS A 69 7.97 0.58 -6.08
CA CYS A 69 9.41 0.33 -6.01
C CYS A 69 9.90 -0.13 -4.62
N LEU A 70 9.18 0.21 -3.55
CA LEU A 70 9.54 -0.14 -2.19
C LEU A 70 9.17 -1.59 -1.83
N ILE A 71 8.03 -2.06 -2.35
CA ILE A 71 7.47 -3.38 -2.01
C ILE A 71 7.92 -4.50 -2.96
#